data_AF-A0A7V5S0L5-F1
#
_entry.id   AF-A0A7V5S0L5-F1
#
_cell.length_a   1.000
_cell.length_b   1.000
_cell.length_c   1.000
_cell.angle_alpha   90.00
_cell.angle_beta   90.00
_cell.angle_gamma   90.00
#
_symmetry.space_group_name_H-M   'P 1'
#
loop_
_entity.id
_entity.type
_entity.pdbx_description
1 polymer ?
#
loop_
_entity_poly.entity_id
_entity_poly.type
_entity_poly.pdbx_seq_one_letter_code
_entity_poly.pdbx_strand_id
1 'polypeptide(L)'
;MTTALPPRATGDAPVGARLLYRSDHALVYERRFYSDDPLATQEFDGETGWAEFVLSLRPPDPEHLTCPRTLRSDVRYLHHHLIVRLAPEYLRRLLAPDAERVLPDLQPFVRGEAALPQTLYLLVNNPLLHGVVESLLTPPPVGSLRLFYEGKLRELVAFLCFSEPEVVAAHDDARLRTALEYLQSHLSDPDALQKVSERLCVSPRQCQRLFRVAMGCSPSEYLTELRLRRAATLLVSTNLSVSEIALEVGYLSLSHFSRVFRERFGKTPRAFRQNPTLSVDELQMK
;
A
#
# COMPACT_ATOMS: atom_id res chain seq x y z
N MET A 1 29.42 -13.68 -35.92
CA MET A 1 28.17 -14.04 -35.24
C MET A 1 27.82 -12.89 -34.32
N THR A 2 26.79 -12.15 -34.70
CA THR A 2 26.38 -10.87 -34.14
C THR A 2 25.74 -11.09 -32.77
N THR A 3 26.46 -10.81 -31.70
CA THR A 3 25.93 -10.77 -30.33
C THR A 3 24.97 -9.58 -30.24
N ALA A 4 23.68 -9.89 -30.22
CA ALA A 4 22.61 -8.91 -30.06
C ALA A 4 22.86 -8.07 -28.80
N LEU A 5 22.82 -6.75 -28.93
CA LEU A 5 22.77 -5.85 -27.77
C LEU A 5 21.56 -6.22 -26.89
N PRO A 6 21.69 -6.11 -25.56
CA PRO A 6 20.54 -6.26 -24.67
C PRO A 6 19.43 -5.27 -25.08
N PRO A 7 18.15 -5.63 -24.86
CA PRO A 7 17.04 -4.73 -25.17
C PRO A 7 17.27 -3.39 -24.47
N ARG A 8 17.28 -2.30 -25.25
CA ARG A 8 17.35 -0.94 -24.71
C ARG A 8 16.16 -0.76 -23.76
N ALA A 9 16.39 -0.09 -22.63
CA ALA A 9 15.32 0.30 -21.70
C ALA A 9 14.33 1.24 -22.41
N THR A 10 13.31 0.70 -23.08
CA THR A 10 12.28 1.44 -23.83
C THR A 10 11.02 1.70 -23.00
N GLY A 11 11.06 1.52 -21.69
CA GLY A 11 9.99 1.95 -20.80
C GLY A 11 10.20 3.40 -20.39
N ASP A 12 9.49 4.34 -21.01
CA ASP A 12 9.38 5.68 -20.44
C ASP A 12 8.62 5.62 -19.10
N ALA A 13 8.88 6.61 -18.24
CA ALA A 13 8.10 6.74 -17.01
C ALA A 13 6.61 6.86 -17.37
N PRO A 14 5.72 6.26 -16.56
CA PRO A 14 4.29 6.32 -16.80
C PRO A 14 3.78 7.76 -16.91
N VAL A 15 2.74 7.98 -17.71
CA VAL A 15 2.08 9.30 -17.76
C VAL A 15 1.61 9.69 -16.36
N GLY A 16 1.99 10.88 -15.89
CA GLY A 16 1.69 11.38 -14.55
C GLY A 16 2.69 10.95 -13.45
N ALA A 17 3.70 10.15 -13.77
CA ALA A 17 4.82 9.87 -12.86
C ALA A 17 5.91 10.94 -12.96
N ARG A 18 6.56 11.23 -11.83
CA ARG A 18 7.76 12.07 -11.78
C ARG A 18 8.99 11.17 -11.91
N LEU A 19 9.62 11.18 -13.08
CA LEU A 19 10.88 10.48 -13.32
C LEU A 19 11.99 11.07 -12.44
N LEU A 20 12.69 10.20 -11.70
CA LEU A 20 13.81 10.56 -10.85
C LEU A 20 15.15 10.14 -11.47
N TYR A 21 15.22 8.93 -12.02
CA TYR A 21 16.45 8.39 -12.63
C TYR A 21 16.18 7.35 -13.71
N ARG A 22 17.07 7.29 -14.72
CA ARG A 22 17.04 6.29 -15.80
C ARG A 22 18.46 5.89 -16.21
N SER A 23 18.64 4.59 -16.46
CA SER A 23 19.83 3.97 -17.04
C SER A 23 19.46 2.72 -17.83
N ASP A 24 20.45 2.03 -18.41
CA ASP A 24 20.25 0.77 -19.14
C ASP A 24 19.76 -0.39 -18.25
N HIS A 25 19.90 -0.27 -16.92
CA HIS A 25 19.60 -1.36 -15.97
C HIS A 25 18.70 -0.94 -14.81
N ALA A 26 18.34 0.34 -14.73
CA ALA A 26 17.49 0.87 -13.67
C ALA A 26 16.58 2.02 -14.14
N LEU A 27 15.35 2.03 -13.65
CA LEU A 27 14.39 3.13 -13.80
C LEU A 27 13.80 3.45 -12.41
N VAL A 28 13.83 4.73 -12.00
CA VAL A 28 13.32 5.17 -10.69
C VAL A 28 12.37 6.34 -10.89
N TYR A 29 11.17 6.24 -10.33
CA TYR A 29 10.16 7.29 -10.44
C TYR A 29 9.21 7.33 -9.24
N GLU A 30 8.68 8.52 -8.98
CA GLU A 30 7.66 8.79 -7.96
C GLU A 30 6.28 8.75 -8.65
N ARG A 31 5.33 8.00 -8.07
CA ARG A 31 3.95 7.92 -8.55
C ARG A 31 2.98 8.24 -7.42
N ARG A 32 1.98 9.04 -7.77
CA ARG A 32 0.85 9.43 -6.91
C ARG A 32 -0.44 9.03 -7.63
N PHE A 33 -1.24 8.16 -7.04
CA PHE A 33 -2.47 7.66 -7.65
C PHE A 33 -3.54 7.36 -6.62
N TYR A 34 -4.79 7.25 -7.05
CA TYR A 34 -5.94 7.07 -6.19
C TYR A 34 -6.40 5.61 -6.18
N SER A 35 -7.00 5.15 -5.06
CA SER A 35 -7.46 3.74 -4.92
C SER A 35 -8.55 3.32 -5.90
N ASP A 36 -9.25 4.27 -6.53
CA ASP A 36 -10.28 4.04 -7.55
C ASP A 36 -9.79 4.23 -8.99
N ASP A 37 -8.50 4.54 -9.19
CA ASP A 37 -7.90 4.43 -10.52
C ASP A 37 -8.07 2.97 -10.99
N PRO A 38 -8.56 2.68 -12.21
CA PRO A 38 -8.79 1.32 -12.64
C PRO A 38 -7.51 0.49 -12.49
N LEU A 39 -7.60 -0.75 -11.98
CA LEU A 39 -6.43 -1.64 -11.84
C LEU A 39 -5.67 -1.80 -13.15
N ALA A 40 -6.33 -1.77 -14.31
CA ALA A 40 -5.68 -1.78 -15.63
C ALA A 40 -4.88 -0.49 -15.95
N THR A 41 -5.15 0.61 -15.25
CA THR A 41 -4.35 1.86 -15.24
C THR A 41 -3.27 1.82 -14.14
N GLN A 42 -3.40 0.91 -13.18
CA GLN A 42 -2.40 0.61 -12.13
C GLN A 42 -1.38 -0.44 -12.62
N GLU A 43 -1.81 -1.39 -13.45
CA GLU A 43 -1.03 -2.43 -14.09
C GLU A 43 -0.12 -1.82 -15.16
N PHE A 44 1.18 -2.02 -14.97
CA PHE A 44 2.13 -1.79 -16.04
C PHE A 44 2.27 -3.03 -16.88
N ASP A 45 2.46 -2.78 -18.17
CA ASP A 45 2.73 -3.79 -19.16
C ASP A 45 3.91 -4.68 -18.72
N GLY A 46 3.58 -5.90 -18.29
CA GLY A 46 4.54 -6.92 -17.86
C GLY A 46 5.47 -7.36 -18.99
N GLU A 47 5.20 -6.92 -20.23
CA GLU A 47 5.97 -7.24 -21.43
C GLU A 47 7.44 -6.80 -21.38
N THR A 48 7.81 -5.84 -20.52
CA THR A 48 9.19 -5.33 -20.48
C THR A 48 10.17 -6.26 -19.75
N GLY A 49 9.71 -7.20 -18.92
CA GLY A 49 10.57 -8.14 -18.20
C GLY A 49 11.47 -7.50 -17.14
N TRP A 50 11.07 -6.40 -16.50
CA TRP A 50 11.85 -5.75 -15.43
C TRP A 50 11.41 -6.22 -14.03
N ALA A 51 12.36 -6.20 -13.09
CA ALA A 51 12.13 -6.40 -11.67
C ALA A 51 11.54 -5.13 -11.04
N GLU A 52 10.24 -5.12 -10.73
CA GLU A 52 9.61 -3.94 -10.12
C GLU A 52 9.60 -4.03 -8.59
N PHE A 53 10.25 -3.07 -7.94
CA PHE A 53 10.17 -2.84 -6.51
C PHE A 53 9.30 -1.63 -6.24
N VAL A 54 8.22 -1.85 -5.49
CA VAL A 54 7.28 -0.80 -5.08
C VAL A 54 7.53 -0.48 -3.62
N LEU A 55 8.06 0.70 -3.35
CA LEU A 55 8.27 1.21 -2.00
C LEU A 55 7.13 2.17 -1.67
N SER A 56 6.31 1.79 -0.69
CA SER A 56 5.24 2.66 -0.20
C SER A 56 5.84 3.80 0.62
N LEU A 57 5.64 5.04 0.17
CA LEU A 57 6.26 6.25 0.74
C LEU A 57 5.37 6.94 1.79
N ARG A 58 4.54 6.21 2.54
CA ARG A 58 3.70 6.80 3.57
C ARG A 58 3.94 6.24 4.97
N PRO A 59 3.80 7.08 6.03
CA PRO A 59 3.23 8.45 6.06
C PRO A 59 4.08 9.53 6.77
N PRO A 60 3.96 10.83 6.40
CA PRO A 60 3.90 11.88 7.43
C PRO A 60 2.91 13.00 7.05
N ASP A 61 2.02 13.39 7.95
CA ASP A 61 2.27 14.50 8.90
C ASP A 61 1.29 14.38 10.08
N PRO A 62 1.67 14.40 11.38
CA PRO A 62 0.72 14.39 12.50
C PRO A 62 -0.30 15.54 12.48
N GLU A 63 0.04 16.67 11.84
CA GLU A 63 -0.87 17.81 11.68
C GLU A 63 -1.83 17.62 10.48
N HIS A 64 -1.48 16.76 9.50
CA HIS A 64 -2.31 16.36 8.34
C HIS A 64 -2.65 14.85 8.27
N LEU A 65 -2.39 14.09 9.34
CA LEU A 65 -2.81 12.70 9.59
C LEU A 65 -4.26 12.68 10.06
N THR A 66 -4.91 13.83 10.07
CA THR A 66 -6.33 13.85 9.84
C THR A 66 -6.55 13.49 8.37
N CYS A 67 -7.00 12.26 8.13
CA CYS A 67 -8.11 12.11 7.20
C CYS A 67 -9.01 13.32 7.46
N PRO A 68 -9.22 14.25 6.51
CA PRO A 68 -9.93 15.48 6.77
C PRO A 68 -11.19 15.10 7.54
N ARG A 69 -11.42 15.75 8.69
CA ARG A 69 -12.52 15.44 9.62
C ARG A 69 -13.92 15.61 8.99
N THR A 70 -13.98 15.82 7.67
CA THR A 70 -15.14 16.09 6.83
C THR A 70 -14.99 15.53 5.41
N LEU A 71 -14.73 14.24 5.19
CA LEU A 71 -14.88 13.61 3.85
C LEU A 71 -15.19 12.11 3.99
N ARG A 72 -16.39 11.60 3.62
CA ARG A 72 -16.93 11.33 2.26
C ARG A 72 -16.94 9.82 1.96
N SER A 73 -17.94 9.25 1.29
CA SER A 73 -18.00 7.82 0.89
C SER A 73 -17.01 7.47 -0.22
N ASP A 74 -16.47 8.48 -0.86
CA ASP A 74 -15.49 8.55 -1.94
C ASP A 74 -14.03 8.69 -1.45
N VAL A 75 -13.66 8.10 -0.31
CA VAL A 75 -12.26 8.17 0.17
C VAL A 75 -11.35 7.37 -0.74
N ARG A 76 -10.73 8.12 -1.64
CA ARG A 76 -9.61 7.73 -2.49
C ARG A 76 -8.33 7.75 -1.67
N TYR A 77 -7.69 6.60 -1.51
CA TYR A 77 -6.36 6.57 -0.92
C TYR A 77 -5.37 7.12 -1.94
N LEU A 78 -4.68 8.21 -1.60
CA LEU A 78 -3.56 8.66 -2.42
C LEU A 78 -2.36 7.77 -2.13
N HIS A 79 -2.23 6.71 -2.90
CA HIS A 79 -1.07 5.86 -2.95
C HIS A 79 0.12 6.69 -3.43
N HIS A 80 1.15 6.80 -2.58
CA HIS A 80 2.38 7.50 -2.91
C HIS A 80 3.51 6.49 -2.89
N HIS A 81 4.05 6.17 -4.06
CA HIS A 81 5.03 5.12 -4.21
C HIS A 81 6.30 5.64 -4.89
N LEU A 82 7.44 5.18 -4.39
CA LEU A 82 8.69 5.20 -5.12
C LEU A 82 8.80 3.85 -5.80
N ILE A 83 8.87 3.87 -7.13
CA ILE A 83 8.98 2.66 -7.92
C ILE A 83 10.41 2.59 -8.44
N VAL A 84 11.04 1.46 -8.16
CA VAL A 84 12.39 1.13 -8.60
C VAL A 84 12.30 -0.10 -9.48
N ARG A 85 12.58 0.05 -10.77
CA ARG A 85 12.70 -1.08 -11.69
C ARG A 85 14.15 -1.39 -11.95
N LEU A 86 14.51 -2.67 -11.89
CA LEU A 86 15.84 -3.16 -12.20
C LEU A 86 15.76 -4.22 -13.31
N ALA A 87 16.74 -4.26 -14.21
CA ALA A 87 16.82 -5.36 -15.18
C ALA A 87 17.06 -6.69 -14.42
N PRO A 88 16.37 -7.80 -14.74
CA PRO A 88 16.51 -9.05 -13.99
C PRO A 88 17.93 -9.59 -13.99
N GLU A 89 18.66 -9.50 -15.11
CA GLU A 89 20.04 -9.94 -15.20
C GLU A 89 20.97 -9.10 -14.33
N TYR A 90 20.66 -7.80 -14.19
CA TYR A 90 21.40 -6.90 -13.30
C TYR A 90 21.13 -7.26 -11.84
N LEU A 91 19.86 -7.41 -11.45
CA LEU A 91 19.47 -7.80 -10.10
C LEU A 91 20.04 -9.17 -9.70
N ARG A 92 19.90 -10.18 -10.57
CA ARG A 92 20.44 -11.53 -10.35
C ARG A 92 21.95 -11.48 -10.14
N ARG A 93 22.67 -10.69 -10.94
CA ARG A 93 24.14 -10.55 -10.80
C ARG A 93 24.53 -9.93 -9.46
N LEU A 94 23.77 -8.95 -8.96
CA LEU A 94 24.03 -8.34 -7.65
C LEU A 94 23.78 -9.32 -6.50
N LEU A 95 22.74 -10.16 -6.60
CA LEU A 95 22.31 -11.06 -5.53
C LEU A 95 23.00 -12.43 -5.55
N ALA A 96 23.49 -12.89 -6.70
CA ALA A 96 24.08 -14.22 -6.87
C ALA A 96 25.21 -14.56 -5.87
N PRO A 97 26.13 -13.64 -5.51
CA PRO A 97 27.18 -13.93 -4.52
C PRO A 97 26.63 -14.28 -3.12
N ASP A 98 25.44 -13.78 -2.79
CA ASP A 98 24.80 -13.93 -1.48
C ASP A 98 23.50 -14.76 -1.56
N ALA A 99 23.35 -15.62 -2.57
CA ALA A 99 22.09 -16.31 -2.89
C ALA A 99 21.43 -17.02 -1.68
N GLU A 100 22.23 -17.57 -0.76
CA GLU A 100 21.73 -18.25 0.45
C GLU A 100 21.23 -17.29 1.55
N ARG A 101 21.60 -16.01 1.49
CA ARG A 101 21.18 -14.96 2.42
C ARG A 101 20.02 -14.13 1.90
N VAL A 102 19.73 -14.23 0.60
CA VAL A 102 18.58 -13.57 -0.01
C VAL A 102 17.29 -14.13 0.57
N LEU A 103 16.28 -13.28 0.68
CA LEU A 103 14.92 -13.64 1.07
C LEU A 103 14.43 -14.91 0.36
N PRO A 104 13.79 -15.87 1.07
CA PRO A 104 13.37 -17.16 0.52
C PRO A 104 12.56 -17.05 -0.79
N ASP A 105 11.65 -16.08 -0.87
CA ASP A 105 10.79 -15.86 -2.03
C ASP A 105 11.56 -15.48 -3.32
N LEU A 106 12.80 -14.98 -3.17
CA LEU A 106 13.65 -14.56 -4.28
C LEU A 106 14.75 -15.57 -4.61
N GLN A 107 15.01 -16.56 -3.74
CA GLN A 107 16.06 -17.56 -3.96
C GLN A 107 15.89 -18.34 -5.29
N PRO A 108 14.68 -18.82 -5.67
CA PRO A 108 14.50 -19.51 -6.95
C PRO A 108 14.86 -18.62 -8.16
N PHE A 109 14.57 -17.31 -8.09
CA PHE A 109 14.94 -16.36 -9.14
C PHE A 109 16.46 -16.17 -9.23
N VAL A 110 17.12 -16.01 -8.07
CA VAL A 110 18.58 -15.82 -7.99
C VAL A 110 19.33 -17.04 -8.53
N ARG A 111 18.82 -18.25 -8.23
CA ARG A 111 19.36 -19.53 -8.72
C ARG A 111 19.04 -19.81 -10.20
N GLY A 112 18.15 -19.03 -10.81
CA GLY A 112 17.72 -19.22 -12.20
C GLY A 112 16.69 -20.33 -12.39
N GLU A 113 16.07 -20.79 -11.31
CA GLU A 113 15.05 -21.85 -11.28
C GLU A 113 13.65 -21.30 -11.61
N ALA A 114 13.42 -20.01 -11.36
CA ALA A 114 12.15 -19.33 -11.62
C ALA A 114 12.36 -17.92 -12.21
N ALA A 115 11.32 -17.41 -12.86
CA ALA A 115 11.23 -15.98 -13.17
C ALA A 115 11.04 -15.17 -11.88
N LEU A 116 11.43 -13.88 -11.90
CA LEU A 116 11.16 -12.99 -10.79
C LEU A 116 9.63 -12.79 -10.66
N PRO A 117 9.09 -12.68 -9.43
CA PRO A 117 7.76 -12.09 -9.23
C PRO A 117 7.65 -10.75 -9.98
N GLN A 118 6.52 -10.54 -10.66
CA GLN A 118 6.33 -9.34 -11.52
C GLN A 118 6.48 -8.03 -10.73
N THR A 119 6.03 -8.01 -9.47
CA THR A 119 6.20 -6.86 -8.58
C THR A 119 6.53 -7.32 -7.14
N LEU A 120 7.35 -6.54 -6.44
CA LEU A 120 7.75 -6.76 -5.05
C LEU A 120 7.48 -5.48 -4.26
N TYR A 121 6.62 -5.56 -3.26
CA TYR A 121 6.40 -4.46 -2.34
C TYR A 121 7.41 -4.53 -1.18
N LEU A 122 8.11 -3.43 -0.92
CA LEU A 122 9.07 -3.32 0.18
C LEU A 122 8.49 -2.44 1.28
N LEU A 123 8.42 -2.96 2.51
CA LEU A 123 8.07 -2.16 3.67
C LEU A 123 9.28 -1.40 4.23
N VAL A 124 9.16 -0.08 4.22
CA VAL A 124 10.16 0.86 4.74
C VAL A 124 9.98 1.06 6.24
N ASN A 125 10.08 -0.04 7.01
CA ASN A 125 10.00 0.02 8.48
C ASN A 125 11.37 0.24 9.14
N ASN A 126 12.46 -0.10 8.42
CA ASN A 126 13.82 0.09 8.91
C ASN A 126 14.25 1.57 8.70
N PRO A 127 14.73 2.28 9.74
CA PRO A 127 15.18 3.66 9.61
C PRO A 127 16.29 3.89 8.57
N LEU A 128 17.17 2.90 8.37
CA LEU A 128 18.21 2.97 7.34
C LEU A 128 17.60 2.94 5.95
N LEU A 129 16.63 2.04 5.72
CA LEU A 129 15.89 1.97 4.45
C LEU A 129 15.08 3.25 4.21
N HIS A 130 14.51 3.84 5.26
CA HIS A 130 13.86 5.14 5.18
C HIS A 130 14.80 6.23 4.67
N GLY A 131 16.02 6.31 5.23
CA GLY A 131 17.03 7.27 4.77
C GLY A 131 17.44 7.07 3.30
N VAL A 132 17.52 5.81 2.83
CA VAL A 132 17.75 5.51 1.40
C VAL A 132 16.61 6.05 0.55
N VAL A 133 15.38 5.74 0.93
CA VAL A 133 14.18 6.16 0.21
C VAL A 133 14.05 7.68 0.15
N GLU A 134 14.23 8.38 1.26
CA GLU A 134 14.24 9.85 1.30
C GLU A 134 15.30 10.41 0.37
N SER A 135 16.52 9.87 0.43
CA SER A 135 17.62 10.35 -0.43
C SER A 135 17.36 10.14 -1.93
N LEU A 136 16.62 9.09 -2.30
CA LEU A 136 16.22 8.85 -3.69
C LEU A 136 15.18 9.88 -4.18
N LEU A 137 14.30 10.35 -3.29
CA LEU A 137 13.28 11.37 -3.56
C LEU A 137 13.85 12.79 -3.60
N THR A 138 14.87 13.05 -2.79
CA THR A 138 15.55 14.35 -2.66
C THR A 138 17.05 14.18 -2.93
N PRO A 139 17.45 13.90 -4.19
CA PRO A 139 18.86 13.74 -4.53
C PRO A 139 19.61 15.07 -4.33
N PRO A 140 20.93 15.01 -4.05
CA PRO A 140 21.75 16.22 -3.94
C PRO A 140 21.69 17.05 -5.23
N PRO A 141 21.62 18.39 -5.14
CA PRO A 141 21.45 19.27 -6.31
C PRO A 141 22.71 19.37 -7.19
N VAL A 142 23.85 18.88 -6.70
CA VAL A 142 25.15 18.96 -7.37
C VAL A 142 25.84 17.59 -7.36
N GLY A 143 26.60 17.30 -8.42
CA GLY A 143 27.36 16.06 -8.57
C GLY A 143 26.77 15.09 -9.58
N SER A 144 27.32 13.86 -9.63
CA SER A 144 26.88 12.83 -10.57
C SER A 144 25.64 12.11 -10.05
N LEU A 145 24.46 12.47 -10.58
CA LEU A 145 23.21 11.76 -10.30
C LEU A 145 23.32 10.27 -10.66
N ARG A 146 24.05 9.92 -11.72
CA ARG A 146 24.32 8.52 -12.10
C ARG A 146 24.93 7.74 -10.95
N LEU A 147 26.07 8.21 -10.43
CA LEU A 147 26.77 7.53 -9.34
C LEU A 147 25.95 7.52 -8.04
N PHE A 148 25.22 8.61 -7.78
CA PHE A 148 24.32 8.71 -6.62
C PHE A 148 23.22 7.63 -6.66
N TYR A 149 22.44 7.58 -7.74
CA TYR A 149 21.37 6.62 -7.90
C TYR A 149 21.90 5.18 -7.97
N GLU A 150 22.98 4.91 -8.70
CA GLU A 150 23.58 3.56 -8.73
C GLU A 150 24.03 3.10 -7.34
N GLY A 151 24.61 4.00 -6.53
CA GLY A 151 24.97 3.70 -5.14
C GLY A 151 23.75 3.41 -4.27
N LYS A 152 22.72 4.26 -4.34
CA LYS A 152 21.48 4.09 -3.57
C LYS A 152 20.67 2.87 -3.98
N LEU A 153 20.68 2.51 -5.26
CA LEU A 153 20.06 1.28 -5.74
C LEU A 153 20.77 0.04 -5.22
N ARG A 154 22.11 0.05 -5.13
CA ARG A 154 22.85 -1.05 -4.50
C ARG A 154 22.58 -1.14 -3.00
N GLU A 155 22.52 0.00 -2.32
CA GLU A 155 22.14 0.07 -0.91
C GLU A 155 20.73 -0.52 -0.70
N LEU A 156 19.77 -0.15 -1.55
CA LEU A 156 18.41 -0.70 -1.55
C LEU A 156 18.38 -2.22 -1.77
N VAL A 157 19.09 -2.71 -2.80
CA VAL A 157 19.16 -4.15 -3.11
C VAL A 157 19.83 -4.92 -1.96
N ALA A 158 20.81 -4.34 -1.29
CA ALA A 158 21.46 -4.98 -0.15
C ALA A 158 20.48 -5.28 0.99
N PHE A 159 19.43 -4.45 1.19
CA PHE A 159 18.35 -4.75 2.13
C PHE A 159 17.73 -6.12 1.86
N LEU A 160 17.58 -6.56 0.61
CA LEU A 160 17.03 -7.88 0.26
C LEU A 160 17.88 -9.08 0.78
N CYS A 161 19.11 -8.82 1.21
CA CYS A 161 20.02 -9.81 1.82
C CYS A 161 20.07 -9.72 3.35
N PHE A 162 19.46 -8.69 3.94
CA PHE A 162 19.30 -8.57 5.38
C PHE A 162 17.97 -9.18 5.81
N SER A 163 17.89 -9.71 7.03
CA SER A 163 16.66 -10.33 7.57
C SER A 163 15.54 -9.33 7.91
N GLU A 164 15.67 -8.05 7.52
CA GLU A 164 14.89 -6.94 8.08
C GLU A 164 14.03 -6.09 7.12
N PRO A 165 14.12 -6.11 5.78
CA PRO A 165 13.00 -5.62 4.99
C PRO A 165 11.92 -6.71 4.93
N GLU A 166 10.74 -6.39 5.44
CA GLU A 166 9.56 -7.20 5.13
C GLU A 166 9.18 -6.96 3.66
N VAL A 167 9.45 -7.95 2.81
CA VAL A 167 9.11 -7.94 1.37
C VAL A 167 7.82 -8.71 1.14
N VAL A 168 6.91 -8.17 0.34
CA VAL A 168 5.60 -8.74 0.03
C VAL A 168 5.50 -8.87 -1.48
N ALA A 169 5.40 -10.09 -2.02
CA ALA A 169 5.29 -10.28 -3.46
C ALA A 169 3.90 -9.87 -3.98
N ALA A 170 3.81 -9.36 -5.22
CA ALA A 170 2.56 -8.84 -5.84
C ALA A 170 1.42 -9.84 -5.95
N HIS A 171 1.69 -11.15 -5.85
CA HIS A 171 0.63 -12.16 -5.85
C HIS A 171 -0.42 -11.94 -4.74
N ASP A 172 -0.12 -11.09 -3.76
CA ASP A 172 -1.04 -10.74 -2.68
C ASP A 172 -2.13 -9.70 -3.05
N ASP A 173 -2.16 -9.12 -4.27
CA ASP A 173 -3.23 -8.18 -4.67
C ASP A 173 -4.61 -8.85 -4.73
N ALA A 174 -4.67 -10.09 -5.22
CA ALA A 174 -5.91 -10.89 -5.21
C ALA A 174 -6.35 -11.23 -3.77
N ARG A 175 -5.37 -11.47 -2.88
CA ARG A 175 -5.64 -11.70 -1.45
C ARG A 175 -6.14 -10.43 -0.78
N LEU A 176 -5.55 -9.28 -1.08
CA LEU A 176 -6.00 -7.99 -0.55
C LEU A 176 -7.43 -7.71 -1.00
N ARG A 177 -7.74 -7.85 -2.28
CA ARG A 177 -9.10 -7.68 -2.80
C ARG A 177 -10.11 -8.57 -2.05
N THR A 178 -9.77 -9.86 -1.93
CA THR A 178 -10.58 -10.83 -1.16
C THR A 178 -10.76 -10.37 0.29
N ALA A 179 -9.73 -9.83 0.91
CA ALA A 179 -9.78 -9.35 2.29
C ALA A 179 -10.68 -8.13 2.44
N LEU A 180 -10.58 -7.16 1.51
CA LEU A 180 -11.38 -5.94 1.51
C LEU A 180 -12.86 -6.27 1.33
N GLU A 181 -13.20 -7.12 0.35
CA GLU A 181 -14.56 -7.61 0.10
C GLU A 181 -15.13 -8.36 1.31
N TYR A 182 -14.30 -9.19 1.95
CA TYR A 182 -14.70 -9.92 3.14
C TYR A 182 -15.04 -8.98 4.30
N LEU A 183 -14.17 -8.02 4.61
CA LEU A 183 -14.40 -7.07 5.70
C LEU A 183 -15.59 -6.13 5.43
N GLN A 184 -15.83 -5.76 4.18
CA GLN A 184 -17.01 -4.97 3.78
C GLN A 184 -18.30 -5.76 3.99
N SER A 185 -18.33 -7.04 3.62
CA SER A 185 -19.51 -7.89 3.75
C SER A 185 -19.77 -8.38 5.19
N HIS A 186 -18.76 -8.36 6.05
CA HIS A 186 -18.83 -8.88 7.43
C HIS A 186 -18.51 -7.82 8.49
N LEU A 187 -18.79 -6.54 8.20
CA LEU A 187 -18.37 -5.47 9.11
C LEU A 187 -18.98 -5.57 10.52
N SER A 188 -20.17 -6.14 10.67
CA SER A 188 -20.84 -6.32 11.97
C SER A 188 -20.33 -7.52 12.78
N ASP A 189 -19.55 -8.41 12.16
CA ASP A 189 -19.02 -9.62 12.81
C ASP A 189 -17.88 -9.24 13.78
N PRO A 190 -17.97 -9.59 15.08
CA PRO A 190 -16.90 -9.32 16.04
C PRO A 190 -15.59 -10.06 15.69
N ASP A 191 -15.67 -11.18 14.98
CA ASP A 191 -14.53 -12.04 14.63
C ASP A 191 -14.00 -11.77 13.22
N ALA A 192 -14.48 -10.73 12.53
CA ALA A 192 -14.14 -10.44 11.13
C ALA A 192 -12.62 -10.39 10.88
N LEU A 193 -11.85 -9.84 11.82
CA LEU A 193 -10.38 -9.72 11.70
C LEU A 193 -9.66 -11.07 11.81
N GLN A 194 -10.19 -11.99 12.60
CA GLN A 194 -9.64 -13.34 12.69
C GLN A 194 -10.01 -14.12 11.42
N LYS A 195 -11.29 -14.12 11.06
CA LYS A 195 -11.81 -14.88 9.92
C LYS A 195 -11.25 -14.40 8.58
N VAL A 196 -10.96 -13.10 8.43
CA VAL A 196 -10.31 -12.61 7.20
C VAL A 196 -8.92 -13.22 7.03
N SER A 197 -8.15 -13.35 8.12
CA SER A 197 -6.80 -13.92 8.05
C SER A 197 -6.85 -15.42 7.69
N GLU A 198 -7.77 -16.16 8.32
CA GLU A 198 -8.02 -17.57 8.03
C GLU A 198 -8.47 -17.79 6.58
N ARG A 199 -9.37 -16.95 6.07
CA ARG A 199 -9.88 -17.02 4.69
C ARG A 199 -8.80 -16.81 3.64
N LEU A 200 -7.80 -15.98 3.94
CA LEU A 200 -6.65 -15.75 3.06
C LEU A 200 -5.58 -16.85 3.19
N CYS A 201 -5.76 -17.80 4.10
CA CYS A 201 -4.76 -18.79 4.51
C CYS A 201 -3.44 -18.14 4.95
N VAL A 202 -3.52 -17.01 5.65
CA VAL A 202 -2.35 -16.29 6.17
C VAL A 202 -2.46 -16.07 7.68
N SER A 203 -1.31 -15.91 8.34
CA SER A 203 -1.29 -15.51 9.74
C SER A 203 -1.85 -14.09 9.94
N PRO A 204 -2.40 -13.75 11.11
CA PRO A 204 -2.84 -12.38 11.41
C PRO A 204 -1.76 -11.32 11.18
N ARG A 205 -0.49 -11.67 11.46
CA ARG A 205 0.66 -10.79 11.19
C ARG A 205 0.84 -10.54 9.69
N GLN A 206 0.73 -11.57 8.86
CA GLN A 206 0.81 -11.43 7.40
C GLN A 206 -0.39 -10.63 6.84
N CYS A 207 -1.59 -10.79 7.39
CA CYS A 207 -2.77 -10.00 7.03
C CYS A 207 -2.58 -8.51 7.40
N GLN A 208 -2.08 -8.22 8.61
CA GLN A 208 -1.76 -6.85 9.02
C GLN A 208 -0.74 -6.20 8.08
N ARG A 209 0.31 -6.96 7.74
CA ARG A 209 1.35 -6.53 6.82
C ARG A 209 0.78 -6.22 5.44
N LEU A 210 -0.05 -7.10 4.90
CA LEU A 210 -0.71 -6.93 3.60
C LEU A 210 -1.47 -5.60 3.52
N PHE A 211 -2.28 -5.30 4.53
CA PHE A 211 -3.02 -4.03 4.61
C PHE A 211 -2.08 -2.83 4.78
N ARG A 212 -1.02 -2.93 5.60
CA ARG A 212 -0.09 -1.80 5.78
C ARG A 212 0.63 -1.43 4.49
N VAL A 213 1.09 -2.45 3.75
CA VAL A 213 1.78 -2.27 2.47
C VAL A 213 0.89 -1.56 1.45
N ALA A 214 -0.30 -2.13 1.26
CA ALA A 214 -1.15 -1.73 0.15
C ALA A 214 -2.02 -0.52 0.51
N MET A 215 -2.55 -0.47 1.74
CA MET A 215 -3.54 0.51 2.17
C MET A 215 -3.00 1.55 3.17
N GLY A 216 -1.75 1.40 3.63
CA GLY A 216 -1.16 2.31 4.63
C GLY A 216 -1.82 2.26 6.01
N CYS A 217 -2.67 1.26 6.27
CA CYS A 217 -3.39 1.07 7.54
C CYS A 217 -3.44 -0.42 7.90
N SER A 218 -3.86 -0.75 9.10
CA SER A 218 -4.13 -2.13 9.53
C SER A 218 -5.54 -2.58 9.14
N PRO A 219 -5.81 -3.90 9.09
CA PRO A 219 -7.15 -4.44 8.84
C PRO A 219 -8.17 -3.94 9.88
N SER A 220 -7.73 -3.73 11.14
CA SER A 220 -8.57 -3.21 12.23
C SER A 220 -8.96 -1.75 12.02
N GLU A 221 -8.01 -0.91 11.60
CA GLU A 221 -8.27 0.49 11.27
C GLU A 221 -9.20 0.62 10.07
N TYR A 222 -8.99 -0.20 9.02
CA TYR A 222 -9.88 -0.27 7.87
C TYR A 222 -11.30 -0.70 8.26
N LEU A 223 -11.45 -1.76 9.06
CA LEU A 223 -12.75 -2.22 9.56
C LEU A 223 -13.44 -1.15 10.42
N THR A 224 -12.69 -0.46 11.28
CA THR A 224 -13.23 0.63 12.09
C THR A 224 -13.79 1.74 11.21
N GLU A 225 -13.06 2.17 10.17
CA GLU A 225 -13.53 3.19 9.23
C GLU A 225 -14.80 2.75 8.50
N LEU A 226 -14.88 1.50 8.02
CA LEU A 226 -16.08 0.94 7.40
C LEU A 226 -17.30 1.02 8.33
N ARG A 227 -17.13 0.60 9.59
CA ARG A 227 -18.20 0.63 10.61
C ARG A 227 -18.68 2.05 10.89
N LEU A 228 -17.76 2.98 11.06
CA LEU A 228 -18.08 4.38 11.34
C LEU A 228 -18.80 5.07 10.19
N ARG A 229 -18.40 4.79 8.93
CA ARG A 229 -19.10 5.31 7.75
C ARG A 229 -20.50 4.74 7.64
N ARG A 230 -20.66 3.42 7.80
CA ARG A 230 -21.98 2.79 7.79
C ARG A 230 -22.87 3.40 8.88
N ALA A 231 -22.32 3.66 10.06
CA ALA A 231 -23.03 4.31 11.14
C ALA A 231 -23.44 5.75 10.79
N ALA A 232 -22.55 6.53 10.16
CA ALA A 232 -22.86 7.88 9.69
C ALA A 232 -24.00 7.88 8.66
N THR A 233 -23.97 6.96 7.69
CA THR A 233 -25.07 6.77 6.71
C THR A 233 -26.38 6.45 7.43
N LEU A 234 -26.38 5.47 8.34
CA LEU A 234 -27.58 5.08 9.10
C LEU A 234 -28.11 6.20 10.00
N LEU A 235 -27.23 7.03 10.57
CA LEU A 235 -27.62 8.16 11.41
C LEU A 235 -28.44 9.21 10.65
N VAL A 236 -28.16 9.38 9.36
CA VAL A 236 -28.79 10.39 8.48
C VAL A 236 -29.95 9.81 7.68
N SER A 237 -29.88 8.53 7.27
CA SER A 237 -30.90 7.90 6.42
C SER A 237 -31.99 7.15 7.17
N THR A 238 -31.85 6.93 8.49
CA THR A 238 -32.80 6.12 9.27
C THR A 238 -33.15 6.76 10.61
N ASN A 239 -34.25 6.28 11.21
CA ASN A 239 -34.71 6.66 12.55
C ASN A 239 -34.20 5.74 13.67
N LEU A 240 -33.27 4.81 13.37
CA LEU A 240 -32.72 3.89 14.36
C LEU A 240 -32.10 4.65 15.54
N SER A 241 -32.20 4.14 16.76
CA SER A 241 -31.49 4.69 17.91
C SER A 241 -29.98 4.58 17.74
N VAL A 242 -29.21 5.41 18.45
CA VAL A 242 -27.74 5.35 18.41
C VAL A 242 -27.24 3.98 18.90
N SER A 243 -27.93 3.37 19.87
CA SER A 243 -27.65 2.01 20.34
C SER A 243 -27.89 0.94 19.28
N GLU A 244 -28.99 1.01 18.55
CA GLU A 244 -29.28 0.07 17.45
C GLU A 244 -28.23 0.20 16.34
N ILE A 245 -27.87 1.44 15.97
CA ILE A 245 -26.82 1.67 14.96
C ILE A 245 -25.47 1.13 15.42
N ALA A 246 -25.10 1.33 16.69
CA ALA A 246 -23.86 0.80 17.23
C ALA A 246 -23.80 -0.74 17.12
N LEU A 247 -24.90 -1.42 17.46
CA LEU A 247 -25.00 -2.89 17.32
C LEU A 247 -24.97 -3.33 15.86
N GLU A 248 -25.72 -2.64 14.99
CA GLU A 248 -25.81 -2.92 13.54
C GLU A 248 -24.44 -2.85 12.87
N VAL A 249 -23.58 -1.92 13.29
CA VAL A 249 -22.21 -1.78 12.75
C VAL A 249 -21.16 -2.57 13.55
N GLY A 250 -21.56 -3.45 14.47
CA GLY A 250 -20.67 -4.39 15.15
C GLY A 250 -19.95 -3.85 16.40
N TYR A 251 -20.46 -2.79 17.03
CA TYR A 251 -19.97 -2.34 18.34
C TYR A 251 -20.81 -2.92 19.48
N LEU A 252 -20.15 -3.65 20.38
CA LEU A 252 -20.78 -4.20 21.60
C LEU A 252 -20.94 -3.15 22.72
N SER A 253 -20.25 -2.01 22.63
CA SER A 253 -20.29 -0.94 23.64
C SER A 253 -20.62 0.40 22.99
N LEU A 254 -21.77 0.96 23.39
CA LEU A 254 -22.23 2.28 22.94
C LEU A 254 -21.25 3.39 23.34
N SER A 255 -20.64 3.29 24.53
CA SER A 255 -19.66 4.27 25.00
C SER A 255 -18.41 4.25 24.12
N HIS A 256 -17.93 3.04 23.76
CA HIS A 256 -16.78 2.89 22.87
C HIS A 256 -17.09 3.45 21.47
N PHE A 257 -18.23 3.05 20.89
CA PHE A 257 -18.72 3.56 19.62
C PHE A 257 -18.78 5.09 19.61
N SER A 258 -19.43 5.69 20.62
CA SER A 258 -19.62 7.14 20.69
C SER A 258 -18.31 7.91 20.79
N ARG A 259 -17.32 7.36 21.52
CA ARG A 259 -15.97 7.93 21.63
C ARG A 259 -15.27 7.90 20.26
N VAL A 260 -15.17 6.73 19.64
CA VAL A 260 -14.47 6.54 18.37
C VAL A 260 -15.15 7.31 17.24
N PHE A 261 -16.48 7.36 17.21
CA PHE A 261 -17.25 8.18 16.27
C PHE A 261 -16.94 9.68 16.44
N ARG A 262 -16.88 10.17 17.68
CA ARG A 262 -16.54 11.58 17.95
C ARG A 262 -15.11 11.91 17.58
N GLU A 263 -14.15 11.03 17.86
CA GLU A 263 -12.75 11.21 17.46
C GLU A 263 -12.63 11.38 15.94
N ARG A 264 -13.39 10.56 15.20
CA ARG A 264 -13.42 10.57 13.73
C ARG A 264 -14.13 11.77 13.11
N PHE A 265 -15.36 12.08 13.54
CA PHE A 265 -16.23 13.08 12.92
C PHE A 265 -16.32 14.41 13.68
N GLY A 266 -15.60 14.54 14.79
CA GLY A 266 -15.60 15.74 15.64
C GLY A 266 -16.87 15.96 16.48
N LYS A 267 -17.93 15.17 16.25
CA LYS A 267 -19.23 15.29 16.91
C LYS A 267 -19.70 13.93 17.45
N THR A 268 -20.51 13.94 18.51
CA THR A 268 -21.16 12.70 18.97
C THR A 268 -22.17 12.20 17.93
N PRO A 269 -22.51 10.90 17.89
CA PRO A 269 -23.50 10.36 16.95
C PRO A 269 -24.84 11.13 16.96
N ARG A 270 -25.32 11.49 18.16
CA ARG A 270 -26.57 12.25 18.33
C ARG A 270 -26.48 13.67 17.74
N ALA A 271 -25.36 14.35 17.96
CA ALA A 271 -25.12 15.68 17.39
C ALA A 271 -24.92 15.61 15.87
N PHE A 272 -24.26 14.56 15.37
CA PHE A 272 -24.08 14.32 13.94
C PHE A 272 -25.42 14.12 13.22
N ARG A 273 -26.38 13.40 13.81
CA ARG A 273 -27.73 13.26 13.25
C ARG A 273 -28.45 14.59 13.07
N GLN A 274 -28.33 15.49 14.05
CA GLN A 274 -29.02 16.79 14.03
C GLN A 274 -28.39 17.78 13.06
N ASN A 275 -27.06 17.69 12.88
CA ASN A 275 -26.31 18.57 12.00
C ASN A 275 -25.15 17.79 11.37
N PRO A 276 -25.43 17.06 10.27
CA PRO A 276 -24.44 16.26 9.57
C PRO A 276 -23.30 17.15 9.09
N THR A 277 -22.05 16.73 9.33
CA THR A 277 -20.87 17.44 8.81
C THR A 277 -20.54 17.01 7.37
N LEU A 278 -21.34 16.12 6.78
CA LEU A 278 -21.21 15.54 5.44
C LEU A 278 -22.58 15.61 4.75
N SER A 279 -22.61 15.83 3.44
CA SER A 279 -23.86 15.84 2.67
C SER A 279 -24.39 14.40 2.44
N VAL A 280 -25.69 14.24 2.18
CA VAL A 280 -26.33 12.91 2.00
C VAL A 280 -25.73 12.16 0.80
N ASP A 281 -25.36 12.89 -0.25
CA ASP A 281 -24.70 12.34 -1.45
C ASP A 281 -23.32 11.75 -1.13
N GLU A 282 -22.62 12.32 -0.15
CA GLU A 282 -21.32 11.84 0.37
C GLU A 282 -21.45 10.65 1.32
N LEU A 283 -22.67 10.17 1.61
CA LEU A 283 -22.94 9.03 2.49
C LEU A 283 -23.63 7.86 1.75
N GLN A 284 -24.10 8.08 0.51
CA GLN A 284 -24.95 7.15 -0.25
C GLN A 284 -24.31 6.59 -1.54
N MET A 285 -23.10 6.98 -1.93
CA MET A 285 -22.46 6.37 -3.10
C MET A 285 -22.06 4.91 -2.77
N LYS A 286 -22.74 3.99 -3.46
CA LYS A 286 -22.57 2.53 -3.43
C LYS A 286 -21.23 2.09 -3.98
#